data_AF-A0A2W4KQY9-F1
#
_entry.id   AF-A0A2W4KQY9-F1
#
_cell.length_a   1.000
_cell.length_b   1.000
_cell.length_c   1.000
_cell.angle_alpha   90.00
_cell.angle_beta   90.00
_cell.angle_gamma   90.00
#
_symmetry.space_group_name_H-M   'P 1'
#
loop_
_entity.id
_entity.type
_entity.pdbx_description
1 polymer ?
#
loop_
_entity_poly.entity_id
_entity_poly.type
_entity_poly.pdbx_seq_one_letter_code
_entity_poly.pdbx_strand_id
1 'polypeptide(L)'
;MKKIISGLMFGIALIIGSQTFANDCRILTDTSMQNYEQSKFPLVYSKEPLIEKKIIPEELIQRALLNLQAHCCAAGLGDSKSCEEDKVLRNGRSNYPQSGFLFDHLIDVLMRRRTNDASYPNFPVDPEGKQRYEKVKKLILQADGLLPTTFLADYQKYWSIQPEYKLTTLSEKEKFDLLNTEKEAEKIAAFGKRNLRTKILNTCQIGMYLRMKLISSSPDQSMLTLLQPKCEEIIGRILREEALFLKNAITYKSNKLIHNTLENYGQIYFGNRSNTLQIKINKTASDLQSIAKQVTTLIPQCS
;
A
#
# COMPACT_ATOMS: atom_id res chain seq x y z
N MET A 1 -11.22 20.82 18.99
CA MET A 1 -10.03 19.96 19.09
C MET A 1 -10.39 18.63 19.77
N LYS A 2 -10.46 17.52 19.02
CA LYS A 2 -10.00 16.17 19.42
C LYS A 2 -10.31 15.15 18.31
N LYS A 3 -9.20 14.70 17.68
CA LYS A 3 -8.90 13.41 17.03
C LYS A 3 -9.87 12.84 15.99
N ILE A 4 -9.45 13.02 14.74
CA ILE A 4 -9.81 12.22 13.54
C ILE A 4 -9.03 10.89 13.58
N ILE A 5 -9.55 9.94 12.80
CA ILE A 5 -8.98 8.68 12.29
C ILE A 5 -9.49 7.44 13.04
N SER A 6 -10.76 7.14 12.80
CA SER A 6 -11.32 5.79 12.92
C SER A 6 -10.61 4.88 11.92
N GLY A 7 -10.00 3.81 12.43
CA GLY A 7 -9.35 2.79 11.63
C GLY A 7 -10.32 2.10 10.67
N LEU A 8 -9.93 2.03 9.40
CA LEU A 8 -10.57 1.15 8.43
C LEU A 8 -9.89 -0.22 8.56
N MET A 9 -10.33 -1.01 9.54
CA MET A 9 -10.03 -2.45 9.62
C MET A 9 -10.96 -3.16 8.65
N PHE A 10 -10.48 -3.49 7.45
CA PHE A 10 -11.17 -4.42 6.56
C PHE A 10 -10.59 -5.81 6.74
N GLY A 11 -11.22 -6.58 7.63
CA GLY A 11 -11.09 -8.03 7.67
C GLY A 11 -11.69 -8.62 6.40
N ILE A 12 -10.87 -9.33 5.62
CA ILE A 12 -11.30 -10.06 4.43
C ILE A 12 -11.99 -11.34 4.92
N ALA A 13 -13.31 -11.32 5.03
CA ALA A 13 -14.12 -12.53 5.16
C ALA A 13 -14.34 -13.12 3.76
N LEU A 14 -13.49 -14.06 3.37
CA LEU A 14 -13.76 -14.97 2.26
C LEU A 14 -14.61 -16.12 2.81
N ILE A 15 -15.92 -16.09 2.56
CA ILE A 15 -16.80 -17.23 2.79
C ILE A 15 -16.58 -18.20 1.62
N ILE A 16 -16.03 -19.38 1.89
CA ILE A 16 -16.03 -20.51 0.94
C ILE A 16 -16.91 -21.59 1.54
N GLY A 17 -17.98 -21.92 0.80
CA GLY A 17 -18.84 -23.05 1.08
C GLY A 17 -18.06 -24.35 1.07
N SER A 18 -18.45 -25.23 1.99
CA SER A 18 -18.01 -26.61 2.12
C SER A 18 -18.25 -27.41 0.83
N GLN A 19 -17.22 -27.50 0.00
CA GLN A 19 -17.05 -28.60 -0.94
C GLN A 19 -15.60 -29.07 -0.85
N THR A 20 -15.44 -30.38 -0.89
CA THR A 20 -14.18 -31.13 -0.80
C THR A 20 -13.22 -30.73 -1.93
N PHE A 21 -12.52 -29.61 -1.78
CA PHE A 21 -11.41 -29.23 -2.63
C PHE A 21 -10.10 -29.66 -1.96
N ALA A 22 -9.19 -30.23 -2.76
CA ALA A 22 -7.81 -30.40 -2.37
C ALA A 22 -7.28 -29.04 -1.85
N ASN A 23 -6.86 -29.01 -0.59
CA ASN A 23 -6.25 -27.84 0.02
C ASN A 23 -4.75 -28.07 0.20
N ASP A 24 -4.01 -26.97 0.24
CA ASP A 24 -2.56 -26.96 0.33
C ASP A 24 -2.08 -27.20 1.78
N CYS A 25 -3.00 -27.48 2.73
CA CYS A 25 -2.67 -27.75 4.14
C CYS A 25 -1.82 -29.02 4.31
N ARG A 26 -1.90 -29.96 3.36
CA ARG A 26 -1.07 -31.18 3.35
C ARG A 26 0.43 -30.90 3.20
N ILE A 27 0.81 -29.70 2.74
CA ILE A 27 2.21 -29.28 2.66
C ILE A 27 2.85 -29.25 4.06
N LEU A 28 2.05 -29.12 5.12
CA LEU A 28 2.49 -28.86 6.48
C LEU A 28 2.54 -30.10 7.39
N THR A 29 2.29 -31.29 6.85
CA THR A 29 2.09 -32.51 7.65
C THR A 29 3.36 -33.18 8.15
N ASP A 30 4.53 -32.88 7.59
CA ASP A 30 5.78 -33.63 7.90
C ASP A 30 6.85 -32.81 8.64
N THR A 31 6.70 -31.49 8.79
CA THR A 31 7.79 -30.64 9.32
C THR A 31 7.27 -29.39 10.04
N SER A 32 7.69 -29.20 11.30
CA SER A 32 7.53 -27.94 12.03
C SER A 32 8.35 -26.81 11.39
N MET A 33 7.77 -25.62 11.40
CA MET A 33 8.33 -24.38 10.86
C MET A 33 9.30 -23.68 11.83
N GLN A 34 9.35 -24.08 13.11
CA GLN A 34 10.43 -23.66 14.03
C GLN A 34 11.81 -24.09 13.52
N ASN A 35 11.89 -25.28 12.91
CA ASN A 35 13.09 -25.77 12.26
C ASN A 35 12.98 -25.59 10.75
N TYR A 36 12.58 -24.40 10.28
CA TYR A 36 12.49 -24.09 8.85
C TYR A 36 13.74 -24.61 8.13
N GLU A 37 14.94 -24.30 8.62
CA GLU A 37 16.25 -24.78 8.10
C GLU A 37 16.40 -26.32 8.00
N GLN A 38 15.69 -27.09 8.82
CA GLN A 38 15.73 -28.57 8.80
C GLN A 38 14.54 -29.19 8.06
N SER A 39 13.56 -28.38 7.67
CA SER A 39 12.43 -28.86 6.89
C SER A 39 12.86 -29.16 5.44
N LYS A 40 12.07 -29.94 4.71
CA LYS A 40 12.30 -30.16 3.26
C LYS A 40 12.21 -28.86 2.45
N PHE A 41 11.69 -27.79 3.06
CA PHE A 41 11.51 -26.51 2.43
C PHE A 41 12.84 -25.86 2.01
N PRO A 42 13.76 -25.41 2.88
CA PRO A 42 14.98 -24.69 2.48
C PRO A 42 15.87 -25.41 1.46
N LEU A 43 15.88 -26.75 1.46
CA LEU A 43 16.57 -27.56 0.45
C LEU A 43 15.99 -27.38 -0.97
N VAL A 44 14.68 -27.12 -1.09
CA VAL A 44 14.00 -26.81 -2.36
C VAL A 44 14.17 -25.34 -2.76
N TYR A 45 14.24 -24.41 -1.78
CA TYR A 45 14.24 -22.96 -2.04
C TYR A 45 15.62 -22.33 -2.27
N SER A 46 16.68 -22.81 -1.62
CA SER A 46 18.01 -22.18 -1.69
C SER A 46 18.60 -22.13 -3.11
N LYS A 47 18.09 -22.97 -4.02
CA LYS A 47 18.47 -23.02 -5.45
C LYS A 47 17.38 -22.47 -6.38
N GLU A 48 16.31 -21.92 -5.83
CA GLU A 48 15.24 -21.33 -6.64
C GLU A 48 15.73 -19.98 -7.20
N PRO A 49 15.72 -19.77 -8.53
CA PRO A 49 16.36 -18.59 -9.12
C PRO A 49 15.76 -17.23 -8.73
N LEU A 50 14.47 -17.11 -8.36
CA LEU A 50 13.92 -15.85 -7.85
C LEU A 50 14.44 -15.52 -6.44
N ILE A 51 14.75 -16.52 -5.63
CA ILE A 51 15.37 -16.35 -4.30
C ILE A 51 16.89 -16.10 -4.44
N GLU A 52 17.59 -16.93 -5.22
CA GLU A 52 19.04 -16.81 -5.44
C GLU A 52 19.40 -15.44 -6.03
N LYS A 53 18.62 -14.96 -7.00
CA LYS A 53 18.79 -13.63 -7.62
C LYS A 53 18.24 -12.50 -6.74
N LYS A 54 17.80 -12.78 -5.51
CA LYS A 54 17.25 -11.82 -4.53
C LYS A 54 16.07 -10.99 -5.06
N ILE A 55 15.30 -11.57 -5.98
CA ILE A 55 14.07 -10.96 -6.52
C ILE A 55 12.98 -11.04 -5.46
N ILE A 56 12.92 -12.19 -4.78
CA ILE A 56 11.97 -12.50 -3.71
C ILE A 56 12.78 -12.91 -2.48
N PRO A 57 12.75 -12.11 -1.39
CA PRO A 57 13.27 -12.52 -0.10
C PRO A 57 12.62 -13.81 0.37
N GLU A 58 13.43 -14.73 0.88
CA GLU A 58 12.99 -16.03 1.39
C GLU A 58 11.98 -15.89 2.53
N GLU A 59 12.13 -14.85 3.35
CA GLU A 59 11.26 -14.54 4.48
C GLU A 59 9.81 -14.30 4.04
N LEU A 60 9.57 -13.90 2.79
CA LEU A 60 8.21 -13.78 2.24
C LEU A 60 7.56 -15.14 2.07
N ILE A 61 8.30 -16.12 1.57
CA ILE A 61 7.81 -17.47 1.35
C ILE A 61 7.57 -18.15 2.69
N GLN A 62 8.53 -18.00 3.61
CA GLN A 62 8.37 -18.45 4.99
C GLN A 62 7.10 -17.84 5.61
N ARG A 63 6.86 -16.53 5.42
CA ARG A 63 5.66 -15.86 5.93
C ARG A 63 4.37 -16.37 5.29
N ALA A 64 4.36 -16.66 3.99
CA ALA A 64 3.18 -17.21 3.31
C ALA A 64 2.83 -18.61 3.84
N LEU A 65 3.83 -19.48 4.00
CA LEU A 65 3.64 -20.82 4.57
C LEU A 65 3.13 -20.74 6.01
N LEU A 66 3.67 -19.79 6.78
CA LEU A 66 3.30 -19.52 8.17
C LEU A 66 1.85 -19.04 8.30
N ASN A 67 1.38 -18.23 7.35
CA ASN A 67 0.00 -17.78 7.26
C ASN A 67 -0.93 -18.94 6.85
N LEU A 68 -0.52 -19.77 5.89
CA LEU A 68 -1.24 -20.98 5.50
C LEU A 68 -1.41 -21.93 6.69
N GLN A 69 -0.34 -22.18 7.44
CA GLN A 69 -0.39 -23.03 8.63
C GLN A 69 -1.31 -22.47 9.70
N ALA A 70 -1.29 -21.15 9.93
CA ALA A 70 -2.21 -20.52 10.86
C ALA A 70 -3.68 -20.75 10.46
N HIS A 71 -4.01 -20.62 9.17
CA HIS A 71 -5.34 -20.97 8.67
C HIS A 71 -5.67 -22.46 8.83
N CYS A 72 -4.80 -23.35 8.37
CA CYS A 72 -5.02 -24.80 8.41
C CYS A 72 -5.23 -25.31 9.84
N CYS A 73 -4.44 -24.85 10.80
CA CYS A 73 -4.60 -25.21 12.20
C CYS A 73 -5.90 -24.65 12.80
N ALA A 74 -6.26 -23.40 12.47
CA ALA A 74 -7.51 -22.81 12.95
C ALA A 74 -8.75 -23.49 12.36
N ALA A 75 -8.66 -23.99 11.13
CA ALA A 75 -9.72 -24.71 10.43
C ALA A 75 -9.78 -26.22 10.76
N GLY A 76 -8.87 -26.75 11.59
CA GLY A 76 -8.78 -28.19 11.87
C GLY A 76 -8.33 -29.04 10.68
N LEU A 77 -7.65 -28.43 9.70
CA LEU A 77 -7.17 -29.07 8.47
C LEU A 77 -5.66 -29.38 8.50
N GLY A 78 -4.95 -28.90 9.52
CA GLY A 78 -3.51 -29.13 9.71
C GLY A 78 -3.21 -30.35 10.59
N ASP A 79 -1.95 -30.81 10.55
CA ASP A 79 -1.47 -31.84 11.46
C ASP A 79 -1.39 -31.32 12.90
N SER A 80 -1.95 -32.08 13.84
CA SER A 80 -2.07 -31.68 15.25
C SER A 80 -0.72 -31.42 15.93
N LYS A 81 0.32 -32.18 15.57
CA LYS A 81 1.66 -32.05 16.15
C LYS A 81 2.36 -30.80 15.63
N SER A 82 2.37 -30.60 14.30
CA SER A 82 2.87 -29.38 13.65
C SER A 82 2.15 -28.12 14.17
N CYS A 83 0.83 -28.20 14.36
CA CYS A 83 0.06 -27.10 14.92
C CYS A 83 0.47 -26.75 16.36
N GLU A 84 0.70 -27.72 17.24
CA GLU A 84 1.13 -27.43 18.61
C GLU A 84 2.58 -26.95 18.69
N GLU A 85 3.51 -27.55 17.93
CA GLU A 85 4.92 -27.15 17.89
C GLU A 85 5.08 -25.69 17.43
N ASP A 86 4.34 -25.26 16.41
CA ASP A 86 4.46 -23.91 15.84
C ASP A 86 3.47 -22.89 16.44
N LYS A 87 2.75 -23.25 17.49
CA LYS A 87 1.71 -22.41 18.12
C LYS A 87 2.21 -21.02 18.50
N VAL A 88 3.42 -20.92 19.04
CA VAL A 88 4.05 -19.64 19.42
C VAL A 88 4.25 -18.74 18.19
N LEU A 89 4.67 -19.32 17.07
CA LEU A 89 4.91 -18.58 15.83
C LEU A 89 3.60 -18.09 15.20
N ARG A 90 2.48 -18.77 15.44
CA ARG A 90 1.15 -18.44 14.89
C ARG A 90 0.35 -17.48 15.78
N ASN A 91 0.58 -17.50 17.10
CA ASN A 91 -0.15 -16.67 18.06
C ASN A 91 0.00 -15.17 17.73
N GLY A 92 -1.12 -14.44 17.82
CA GLY A 92 -1.17 -13.01 17.53
C GLY A 92 -1.19 -12.65 16.03
N ARG A 93 -1.22 -13.63 15.13
CA ARG A 93 -1.48 -13.38 13.70
C ARG A 93 -2.99 -13.37 13.46
N SER A 94 -3.52 -12.23 13.04
CA SER A 94 -4.94 -12.08 12.68
C SER A 94 -5.14 -11.58 11.24
N ASN A 95 -4.07 -11.10 10.59
CA ASN A 95 -4.16 -10.33 9.36
C ASN A 95 -3.73 -11.13 8.12
N TYR A 96 -4.16 -12.38 7.99
CA TYR A 96 -3.80 -13.24 6.85
C TYR A 96 -5.05 -13.76 6.11
N PRO A 97 -4.92 -14.19 4.83
CA PRO A 97 -6.02 -14.77 4.08
C PRO A 97 -6.64 -15.99 4.77
N GLN A 98 -7.97 -16.03 4.90
CA GLN A 98 -8.68 -17.22 5.38
C GLN A 98 -8.87 -18.22 4.24
N SER A 99 -7.75 -18.79 3.77
CA SER A 99 -7.73 -19.68 2.61
C SER A 99 -6.80 -20.87 2.83
N GLY A 100 -7.26 -22.06 2.42
CA GLY A 100 -6.45 -23.28 2.41
C GLY A 100 -5.51 -23.38 1.22
N PHE A 101 -5.38 -22.35 0.38
CA PHE A 101 -4.54 -22.34 -0.82
C PHE A 101 -3.28 -21.49 -0.61
N LEU A 102 -2.11 -22.07 -0.86
CA LEU A 102 -0.81 -21.40 -0.73
C LEU A 102 -0.70 -20.18 -1.65
N PHE A 103 -1.34 -20.24 -2.82
CA PHE A 103 -1.39 -19.13 -3.76
C PHE A 103 -1.91 -17.84 -3.11
N ASP A 104 -3.03 -17.91 -2.39
CA ASP A 104 -3.66 -16.73 -1.79
C ASP A 104 -2.73 -16.09 -0.77
N HIS A 105 -2.00 -16.90 0.01
CA HIS A 105 -0.98 -16.43 0.96
C HIS A 105 0.23 -15.82 0.25
N LEU A 106 0.71 -16.42 -0.84
CA LEU A 106 1.81 -15.88 -1.67
C LEU A 106 1.45 -14.52 -2.27
N ILE A 107 0.24 -14.38 -2.83
CA ILE A 107 -0.23 -13.11 -3.38
C ILE A 107 -0.34 -12.06 -2.28
N ASP A 108 -0.89 -12.40 -1.10
CA ASP A 108 -1.00 -11.48 0.02
C ASP A 108 0.37 -10.93 0.46
N VAL A 109 1.35 -11.81 0.72
CA VAL A 109 2.71 -11.38 1.14
C VAL A 109 3.42 -10.57 0.05
N LEU A 110 3.29 -10.99 -1.22
CA LEU A 110 3.91 -10.28 -2.34
C LEU A 110 3.30 -8.89 -2.53
N MET A 111 1.99 -8.75 -2.38
CA MET A 111 1.31 -7.46 -2.48
C MET A 111 1.65 -6.54 -1.30
N ARG A 112 1.60 -7.04 -0.05
CA ARG A 112 1.93 -6.25 1.14
C ARG A 112 3.38 -5.74 1.12
N ARG A 113 4.30 -6.50 0.53
CA ARG A 113 5.68 -6.05 0.30
C ARG A 113 5.73 -4.80 -0.57
N ARG A 114 4.87 -4.70 -1.60
CA ARG A 114 4.85 -3.55 -2.51
C ARG A 114 4.15 -2.35 -1.92
N THR A 115 3.14 -2.56 -1.07
CA THR A 115 2.33 -1.48 -0.49
C THR A 115 2.85 -0.95 0.84
N ASN A 116 3.90 -1.57 1.41
CA ASN A 116 4.47 -1.20 2.71
C ASN A 116 3.40 -1.20 3.83
N ASP A 117 2.68 -2.31 3.93
CA ASP A 117 1.57 -2.45 4.87
C ASP A 117 2.05 -2.52 6.33
N ALA A 118 1.70 -1.51 7.12
CA ALA A 118 2.09 -1.38 8.52
C ALA A 118 1.49 -2.48 9.43
N SER A 119 0.48 -3.21 8.97
CA SER A 119 -0.11 -4.33 9.73
C SER A 119 0.80 -5.57 9.77
N TYR A 120 1.92 -5.57 9.02
CA TYR A 120 2.95 -6.61 9.00
C TYR A 120 4.30 -6.04 9.50
N PRO A 121 4.51 -5.94 10.83
CA PRO A 121 5.77 -5.47 11.38
C PRO A 121 6.91 -6.43 11.04
N ASN A 122 8.13 -5.89 10.86
CA ASN A 122 9.36 -6.64 10.55
C ASN A 122 9.31 -7.45 9.25
N PHE A 123 8.49 -7.02 8.29
CA PHE A 123 8.33 -7.67 6.99
C PHE A 123 9.23 -7.00 5.94
N PRO A 124 9.90 -7.75 5.04
CA PRO A 124 10.81 -7.18 4.05
C PRO A 124 10.05 -6.41 2.97
N VAL A 125 10.12 -5.08 3.05
CA VAL A 125 9.43 -4.14 2.14
C VAL A 125 10.24 -3.93 0.86
N ASP A 126 9.56 -3.75 -0.28
CA ASP A 126 10.23 -3.32 -1.50
C ASP A 126 10.79 -1.88 -1.34
N PRO A 127 12.05 -1.62 -1.71
CA PRO A 127 12.65 -0.30 -1.56
C PRO A 127 11.88 0.83 -2.28
N GLU A 128 11.34 0.58 -3.47
CA GLU A 128 10.52 1.58 -4.17
C GLU A 128 9.16 1.76 -3.48
N GLY A 129 8.59 0.67 -2.95
CA GLY A 129 7.33 0.70 -2.19
C GLY A 129 7.46 1.56 -0.94
N LYS A 130 8.56 1.35 -0.19
CA LYS A 130 8.92 2.18 0.96
C LYS A 130 9.12 3.65 0.58
N GLN A 131 9.94 3.93 -0.43
CA GLN A 131 10.18 5.30 -0.90
C GLN A 131 8.89 6.00 -1.34
N ARG A 132 8.02 5.30 -2.07
CA ARG A 132 6.71 5.79 -2.51
C ARG A 132 5.84 6.12 -1.31
N TYR A 133 5.69 5.20 -0.37
CA TYR A 133 4.87 5.37 0.82
C TYR A 133 5.34 6.57 1.68
N GLU A 134 6.65 6.64 1.96
CA GLU A 134 7.25 7.74 2.72
C GLU A 134 7.06 9.09 2.03
N LYS A 135 7.23 9.13 0.71
CA LYS A 135 7.02 10.35 -0.08
C LYS A 135 5.56 10.81 -0.03
N VAL A 136 4.59 9.91 -0.23
CA VAL A 136 3.17 10.29 -0.11
C VAL A 136 2.84 10.79 1.29
N LYS A 137 3.31 10.09 2.32
CA LYS A 137 3.11 10.51 3.71
C LYS A 137 3.68 11.92 3.94
N LYS A 138 4.89 12.21 3.45
CA LYS A 138 5.48 13.56 3.52
C LYS A 138 4.63 14.59 2.78
N LEU A 139 4.23 14.29 1.55
CA LEU A 139 3.39 15.17 0.72
C LEU A 139 2.06 15.51 1.40
N ILE A 140 1.41 14.53 2.04
CA ILE A 140 0.17 14.73 2.81
C ILE A 140 0.43 15.60 4.05
N LEU A 141 1.57 15.46 4.73
CA LEU A 141 1.87 16.18 5.98
C LEU A 141 2.43 17.60 5.79
N GLN A 142 2.99 17.93 4.62
CA GLN A 142 3.58 19.26 4.36
C GLN A 142 2.54 20.40 4.46
N ALA A 143 2.95 21.57 4.96
CA ALA A 143 2.07 22.73 5.10
C ALA A 143 1.73 23.38 3.75
N ASP A 144 2.70 23.37 2.83
CA ASP A 144 2.56 23.97 1.51
C ASP A 144 1.58 23.18 0.63
N GLY A 145 0.84 23.92 -0.20
CA GLY A 145 -0.06 23.34 -1.19
C GLY A 145 0.69 22.35 -2.08
N LEU A 146 0.08 21.18 -2.32
CA LEU A 146 0.68 20.19 -3.20
C LEU A 146 0.58 20.67 -4.65
N LEU A 147 1.73 20.78 -5.34
CA LEU A 147 1.76 21.05 -6.76
C LEU A 147 1.38 19.76 -7.53
N PRO A 148 0.32 19.79 -8.37
CA PRO A 148 -0.09 18.64 -9.19
C PRO A 148 1.05 18.04 -10.04
N THR A 149 2.04 18.86 -10.42
CA THR A 149 3.21 18.45 -11.19
C THR A 149 4.12 17.48 -10.41
N THR A 150 4.24 17.63 -9.09
CA THR A 150 5.01 16.69 -8.25
C THR A 150 4.34 15.32 -8.19
N PHE A 151 3.00 15.28 -8.14
CA PHE A 151 2.25 14.03 -8.22
C PHE A 151 2.36 13.37 -9.59
N LEU A 152 2.33 14.14 -10.67
CA LEU A 152 2.45 13.61 -12.03
C LEU A 152 3.81 12.96 -12.26
N ALA A 153 4.90 13.63 -11.86
CA ALA A 153 6.26 13.08 -11.97
C ALA A 153 6.42 11.79 -11.13
N ASP A 154 5.86 11.76 -9.93
CA ASP A 154 5.86 10.55 -9.09
C ASP A 154 5.03 9.43 -9.69
N TYR A 155 3.87 9.76 -10.25
CA TYR A 155 3.03 8.79 -10.94
C TYR A 155 3.77 8.20 -12.14
N GLN A 156 4.46 9.00 -12.95
CA GLN A 156 5.27 8.50 -14.05
C GLN A 156 6.41 7.60 -13.57
N LYS A 157 7.08 7.94 -12.46
CA LYS A 157 8.17 7.13 -11.90
C LYS A 157 7.68 5.75 -11.43
N TYR A 158 6.62 5.69 -10.63
CA TYR A 158 6.20 4.45 -9.96
C TYR A 158 5.09 3.69 -10.68
N TRP A 159 4.29 4.37 -11.50
CA TRP A 159 3.02 3.87 -12.04
C TRP A 159 2.88 3.97 -13.57
N SER A 160 3.93 4.36 -14.29
CA SER A 160 3.97 4.23 -15.75
C SER A 160 3.86 2.76 -16.16
N ILE A 161 3.30 2.50 -17.35
CA ILE A 161 3.23 1.15 -17.90
C ILE A 161 4.60 0.86 -18.53
N GLN A 162 5.22 -0.26 -18.15
CA GLN A 162 6.44 -0.77 -18.79
C GLN A 162 6.12 -2.13 -19.43
N PRO A 163 5.44 -2.15 -20.60
CA PRO A 163 5.01 -3.40 -21.23
C PRO A 163 6.17 -4.35 -21.54
N GLU A 164 7.36 -3.80 -21.81
CA GLU A 164 8.59 -4.55 -22.09
C GLU A 164 9.03 -5.47 -20.93
N TYR A 165 8.69 -5.11 -19.69
CA TYR A 165 9.02 -5.90 -18.50
C TYR A 165 7.84 -6.71 -17.95
N LYS A 166 6.68 -6.67 -18.62
CA LYS A 166 5.50 -7.45 -18.22
C LYS A 166 5.75 -8.93 -18.53
N LEU A 167 5.55 -9.78 -17.52
CA LEU A 167 5.64 -11.23 -17.69
C LEU A 167 4.46 -11.72 -18.53
N THR A 168 4.72 -12.71 -19.37
CA THR A 168 3.68 -13.33 -20.18
C THR A 168 2.72 -14.10 -19.28
N THR A 169 1.41 -14.06 -19.58
CA THR A 169 0.46 -14.91 -18.86
C THR A 169 0.80 -16.36 -19.14
N LEU A 170 1.00 -17.13 -18.07
CA LEU A 170 1.35 -18.54 -18.17
C LEU A 170 0.19 -19.26 -18.86
N SER A 171 0.44 -19.81 -20.05
CA SER A 171 -0.52 -20.62 -20.79
C SER A 171 -0.26 -22.11 -20.55
N GLU A 172 -1.32 -22.91 -20.62
CA GLU A 172 -1.34 -24.34 -20.27
C GLU A 172 -0.33 -25.22 -21.06
N LYS A 173 0.20 -24.74 -22.20
CA LYS A 173 1.04 -25.53 -23.12
C LYS A 173 2.53 -25.28 -23.01
N GLU A 174 2.96 -24.17 -22.42
CA GLU A 174 4.38 -23.88 -22.24
C GLU A 174 4.74 -24.27 -20.81
N LYS A 175 5.50 -25.37 -20.66
CA LYS A 175 6.04 -25.86 -19.38
C LYS A 175 6.33 -24.66 -18.47
N PHE A 176 5.62 -24.60 -17.35
CA PHE A 176 5.50 -23.54 -16.34
C PHE A 176 6.79 -22.99 -15.73
N ASP A 177 7.93 -23.26 -16.35
CA ASP A 177 9.15 -22.59 -16.02
C ASP A 177 9.16 -21.20 -16.64
N LEU A 178 8.78 -20.22 -15.81
CA LEU A 178 8.92 -18.79 -16.06
C LEU A 178 10.36 -18.43 -16.50
N LEU A 179 11.33 -19.32 -16.27
CA LEU A 179 12.75 -19.15 -16.62
C LEU A 179 13.20 -19.96 -17.84
N ASN A 180 12.35 -20.81 -18.43
CA ASN A 180 12.77 -21.65 -19.58
C ASN A 180 12.82 -20.88 -20.89
N THR A 181 12.16 -19.73 -20.99
CA THR A 181 12.31 -18.86 -22.16
C THR A 181 13.31 -17.76 -21.85
N GLU A 182 14.29 -17.57 -22.73
CA GLU A 182 15.32 -16.54 -22.61
C GLU A 182 14.69 -15.16 -22.37
N LYS A 183 13.59 -14.87 -23.07
CA LYS A 183 12.82 -13.64 -22.94
C LYS A 183 12.24 -13.41 -21.55
N GLU A 184 11.64 -14.42 -20.92
CA GLU A 184 11.10 -14.27 -19.57
C GLU A 184 12.22 -14.26 -18.51
N ALA A 185 13.29 -15.03 -18.71
CA ALA A 185 14.48 -15.00 -17.87
C ALA A 185 15.14 -13.61 -17.84
N GLU A 186 15.27 -12.95 -19.00
CA GLU A 186 15.76 -11.57 -19.11
C GLU A 186 14.86 -10.59 -18.38
N LYS A 187 13.54 -10.68 -18.59
CA LYS A 187 12.57 -9.84 -17.89
C LYS A 187 12.73 -10.01 -16.38
N ILE A 188 12.84 -11.25 -15.89
CA ILE A 188 13.03 -11.57 -14.46
C ILE A 188 14.32 -10.98 -13.93
N ALA A 189 15.43 -11.13 -14.66
CA ALA A 189 16.71 -10.51 -14.29
C ALA A 189 16.63 -8.97 -14.21
N ALA A 190 15.77 -8.35 -15.03
CA ALA A 190 15.52 -6.91 -15.00
C ALA A 190 14.63 -6.44 -13.83
N PHE A 191 14.38 -7.26 -12.81
CA PHE A 191 13.49 -6.92 -11.68
C PHE A 191 13.81 -5.57 -11.01
N GLY A 192 15.09 -5.23 -10.83
CA GLY A 192 15.51 -3.96 -10.25
C GLY A 192 15.21 -2.73 -11.11
N LYS A 193 14.92 -2.90 -12.41
CA LYS A 193 14.56 -1.83 -13.36
C LYS A 193 13.05 -1.60 -13.47
N ARG A 194 12.25 -2.50 -12.88
CA ARG A 194 10.79 -2.44 -12.91
C ARG A 194 10.28 -1.47 -11.87
N ASN A 195 9.35 -0.62 -12.25
CA ASN A 195 8.61 0.20 -11.32
C ASN A 195 7.57 -0.63 -10.52
N LEU A 196 6.95 0.02 -9.53
CA LEU A 196 5.96 -0.61 -8.64
C LEU A 196 4.77 -1.20 -9.40
N ARG A 197 4.22 -0.48 -10.38
CA ARG A 197 3.08 -0.99 -11.17
C ARG A 197 3.43 -2.29 -11.88
N THR A 198 4.57 -2.35 -12.54
CA THR A 198 5.01 -3.54 -13.25
C THR A 198 5.28 -4.69 -12.30
N LYS A 199 5.89 -4.42 -11.14
CA LYS A 199 6.06 -5.42 -10.06
C LYS A 199 4.72 -5.96 -9.56
N ILE A 200 3.72 -5.11 -9.37
CA ILE A 200 2.35 -5.50 -8.96
C ILE A 200 1.71 -6.35 -10.07
N LEU A 201 1.75 -5.91 -11.33
CA LEU A 201 1.19 -6.63 -12.47
C LEU A 201 1.79 -8.03 -12.64
N ASN A 202 3.08 -8.19 -12.32
CA ASN A 202 3.78 -9.46 -12.41
C ASN A 202 3.56 -10.39 -11.20
N THR A 203 2.81 -9.95 -10.17
CA THR A 203 2.66 -10.70 -8.91
C THR A 203 1.90 -12.02 -9.11
N CYS A 204 0.89 -12.07 -9.99
CA CYS A 204 0.17 -13.31 -10.28
C CYS A 204 1.10 -14.37 -10.86
N GLN A 205 1.96 -13.96 -11.80
CA GLN A 205 2.78 -14.88 -12.59
C GLN A 205 3.89 -15.44 -11.71
N ILE A 206 4.47 -14.58 -10.86
CA ILE A 206 5.40 -14.95 -9.81
C ILE A 206 4.74 -15.88 -8.78
N GLY A 207 3.53 -15.54 -8.30
CA GLY A 207 2.82 -16.33 -7.29
C GLY A 207 2.44 -17.72 -7.80
N MET A 208 2.00 -17.83 -9.05
CA MET A 208 1.71 -19.10 -9.71
C MET A 208 2.98 -19.94 -9.87
N TYR A 209 4.04 -19.33 -10.42
CA TYR A 209 5.33 -19.99 -10.58
C TYR A 209 5.85 -20.55 -9.25
N LEU A 210 5.86 -19.72 -8.21
CA LEU A 210 6.29 -20.14 -6.88
C LEU A 210 5.43 -21.30 -6.42
N ARG A 211 4.11 -21.12 -6.31
CA ARG A 211 3.19 -22.16 -5.85
C ARG A 211 3.45 -23.51 -6.54
N MET A 212 3.65 -23.51 -7.86
CA MET A 212 3.93 -24.73 -8.61
C MET A 212 5.27 -25.38 -8.29
N LYS A 213 6.31 -24.59 -8.03
CA LYS A 213 7.59 -25.13 -7.53
C LYS A 213 7.46 -25.64 -6.10
N LEU A 214 6.55 -25.06 -5.29
CA LEU A 214 6.43 -25.37 -3.85
C LEU A 214 5.53 -26.58 -3.60
N ILE A 215 4.67 -26.92 -4.55
CA ILE A 215 3.73 -28.02 -4.45
C ILE A 215 4.06 -29.02 -5.54
N SER A 216 4.56 -30.20 -5.15
CA SER A 216 4.96 -31.27 -6.08
C SER A 216 3.80 -31.91 -6.85
N SER A 217 2.56 -31.53 -6.57
CA SER A 217 1.41 -31.90 -7.39
C SER A 217 1.31 -30.97 -8.60
N SER A 218 1.39 -31.53 -9.80
CA SER A 218 1.03 -30.81 -11.03
C SER A 218 -0.32 -30.11 -10.80
N PRO A 219 -0.43 -28.78 -10.96
CA PRO A 219 -1.72 -28.13 -10.83
C PRO A 219 -2.66 -28.72 -11.86
N ASP A 220 -3.86 -29.08 -11.43
CA ASP A 220 -4.94 -29.35 -12.37
C ASP A 220 -5.19 -28.07 -13.19
N GLN A 221 -5.42 -28.24 -14.48
CA GLN A 221 -5.71 -27.18 -15.45
C GLN A 221 -6.82 -26.25 -14.93
N SER A 222 -7.84 -26.85 -14.32
CA SER A 222 -8.98 -26.18 -13.70
C SER A 222 -8.57 -25.12 -12.67
N MET A 223 -7.49 -25.38 -11.93
CA MET A 223 -7.02 -24.49 -10.86
C MET A 223 -6.35 -23.25 -11.43
N LEU A 224 -5.59 -23.38 -12.52
CA LEU A 224 -4.92 -22.25 -13.18
C LEU A 224 -5.93 -21.30 -13.82
N THR A 225 -6.98 -21.85 -14.45
CA THR A 225 -8.09 -21.08 -15.01
C THR A 225 -8.85 -20.29 -13.94
N LEU A 226 -8.86 -20.77 -12.68
CA LEU A 226 -9.51 -20.09 -11.55
C LEU A 226 -8.63 -19.06 -10.85
N LEU A 227 -7.34 -19.34 -10.66
CA LEU A 227 -6.43 -18.47 -9.89
C LEU A 227 -6.05 -17.20 -10.64
N GLN A 228 -5.88 -17.28 -11.96
CA GLN A 228 -5.44 -16.13 -12.76
C GLN A 228 -6.45 -14.96 -12.73
N PRO A 229 -7.76 -15.15 -13.03
CA PRO A 229 -8.73 -14.06 -13.00
C PRO A 229 -8.90 -13.46 -11.60
N LYS A 230 -8.89 -14.31 -10.56
CA LYS A 230 -9.00 -13.87 -9.16
C LYS A 230 -7.81 -12.99 -8.77
N CYS A 231 -6.60 -13.37 -9.18
CA CYS A 231 -5.42 -12.57 -8.91
C CYS A 231 -5.42 -11.24 -9.68
N GLU A 232 -5.88 -11.25 -10.94
CA GLU A 232 -6.07 -10.02 -11.73
C GLU A 232 -7.11 -9.08 -11.09
N GLU A 233 -8.18 -9.61 -10.50
CA GLU A 233 -9.15 -8.82 -9.74
C GLU A 233 -8.50 -8.14 -8.52
N ILE A 234 -7.68 -8.88 -7.77
CA ILE A 234 -6.95 -8.34 -6.61
C ILE A 234 -6.00 -7.22 -7.05
N ILE A 235 -5.25 -7.42 -8.13
CA ILE A 235 -4.41 -6.39 -8.74
C ILE A 235 -5.23 -5.17 -9.11
N GLY A 236 -6.34 -5.38 -9.82
CA GLY A 236 -7.23 -4.30 -10.26
C GLY A 236 -7.78 -3.50 -9.07
N ARG A 237 -8.12 -4.17 -7.96
CA ARG A 237 -8.55 -3.52 -6.72
C ARG A 237 -7.44 -2.65 -6.12
N ILE A 238 -6.22 -3.19 -5.95
CA ILE A 238 -5.08 -2.44 -5.39
C ILE A 238 -4.77 -1.19 -6.23
N LEU A 239 -4.79 -1.32 -7.57
CA LEU A 239 -4.57 -0.19 -8.46
C LEU A 239 -5.67 0.89 -8.30
N ARG A 240 -6.93 0.49 -8.11
CA ARG A 240 -8.04 1.41 -7.84
C ARG A 240 -7.91 2.09 -6.48
N GLU A 241 -7.49 1.36 -5.45
CA GLU A 241 -7.28 1.90 -4.11
C GLU A 241 -6.17 2.95 -4.09
N GLU A 242 -5.04 2.70 -4.77
CA GLU A 242 -3.98 3.69 -4.92
C GLU A 242 -4.47 4.95 -5.67
N ALA A 243 -5.23 4.76 -6.76
CA ALA A 243 -5.79 5.88 -7.51
C ALA A 243 -6.76 6.72 -6.67
N LEU A 244 -7.60 6.07 -5.85
CA LEU A 244 -8.52 6.74 -4.94
C LEU A 244 -7.79 7.49 -3.83
N PHE A 245 -6.76 6.87 -3.25
CA PHE A 245 -5.92 7.48 -2.23
C PHE A 245 -5.24 8.75 -2.76
N LEU A 246 -4.66 8.69 -3.95
CA LEU A 246 -4.06 9.83 -4.63
C LEU A 246 -5.07 10.94 -4.91
N LYS A 247 -6.25 10.59 -5.45
CA LYS A 247 -7.34 11.54 -5.69
C LYS A 247 -7.73 12.28 -4.42
N ASN A 248 -7.95 11.56 -3.32
CA ASN A 248 -8.34 12.13 -2.03
C ASN A 248 -7.25 13.05 -1.47
N ALA A 249 -5.98 12.66 -1.57
CA ALA A 249 -4.84 13.48 -1.13
C ALA A 249 -4.75 14.79 -1.91
N ILE A 250 -4.92 14.75 -3.24
CA ILE A 250 -4.92 15.93 -4.10
C ILE A 250 -6.10 16.85 -3.74
N THR A 251 -7.33 16.32 -3.68
CA THR A 251 -8.52 17.11 -3.35
C THR A 251 -8.42 17.78 -2.00
N TYR A 252 -8.01 17.05 -0.96
CA TYR A 252 -7.84 17.61 0.38
C TYR A 252 -6.87 18.80 0.39
N LYS A 253 -5.78 18.69 -0.36
CA LYS A 253 -4.73 19.71 -0.39
C LYS A 253 -5.08 20.92 -1.23
N SER A 254 -5.75 20.73 -2.37
CA SER A 254 -6.31 21.83 -3.14
C SER A 254 -7.32 22.62 -2.31
N ASN A 255 -8.21 21.94 -1.58
CA ASN A 255 -9.19 22.61 -0.71
C ASN A 255 -8.51 23.38 0.42
N LYS A 256 -7.49 22.79 1.06
CA LYS A 256 -6.72 23.46 2.11
C LYS A 256 -5.98 24.69 1.58
N LEU A 257 -5.38 24.61 0.38
CA LEU A 257 -4.71 25.74 -0.26
C LEU A 257 -5.69 26.88 -0.54
N ILE A 258 -6.87 26.58 -1.09
CA ILE A 258 -7.92 27.57 -1.37
C ILE A 258 -8.36 28.23 -0.05
N HIS A 259 -8.64 27.43 0.98
CA HIS A 259 -9.06 27.94 2.28
C HIS A 259 -8.02 28.87 2.90
N ASN A 260 -6.75 28.43 2.97
CA ASN A 260 -5.66 29.25 3.50
C ASN A 260 -5.45 30.54 2.70
N THR A 261 -5.60 30.48 1.37
CA THR A 261 -5.47 31.66 0.50
C THR A 261 -6.61 32.65 0.74
N LEU A 262 -7.85 32.16 0.85
CA LEU A 262 -9.01 33.00 1.12
C LEU A 262 -8.95 33.59 2.54
N GLU A 263 -8.51 32.82 3.53
CA GLU A 263 -8.31 33.29 4.90
C GLU A 263 -7.25 34.39 4.95
N ASN A 264 -6.07 34.17 4.36
CA ASN A 264 -5.02 35.17 4.29
C ASN A 264 -5.47 36.43 3.53
N TYR A 265 -6.16 36.27 2.39
CA TYR A 265 -6.73 37.38 1.66
C TYR A 265 -7.72 38.16 2.53
N GLY A 266 -8.63 37.47 3.21
CA GLY A 266 -9.59 38.08 4.13
C GLY A 266 -8.88 38.86 5.25
N GLN A 267 -7.91 38.25 5.92
CA GLN A 267 -7.15 38.92 6.98
C GLN A 267 -6.43 40.19 6.48
N ILE A 268 -5.78 40.12 5.32
CA ILE A 268 -5.09 41.28 4.74
C ILE A 268 -6.09 42.35 4.31
N TYR A 269 -7.15 41.97 3.61
CA TYR A 269 -8.13 42.90 3.06
C TYR A 269 -8.94 43.61 4.15
N PHE A 270 -9.50 42.84 5.09
CA PHE A 270 -10.28 43.39 6.19
C PHE A 270 -9.39 44.07 7.23
N GLY A 271 -8.20 43.51 7.54
CA GLY A 271 -7.25 44.12 8.46
C GLY A 271 -6.76 45.49 7.98
N ASN A 272 -6.34 45.60 6.71
CA ASN A 272 -5.89 46.87 6.16
C ASN A 272 -7.01 47.91 6.08
N ARG A 273 -8.23 47.49 5.73
CA ARG A 273 -9.39 48.40 5.71
C ARG A 273 -9.79 48.85 7.10
N SER A 274 -9.78 47.94 8.08
CA SER A 274 -10.06 48.27 9.48
C SER A 274 -9.03 49.27 10.01
N ASN A 275 -7.74 49.04 9.77
CA ASN A 275 -6.68 49.96 10.17
C ASN A 275 -6.83 51.33 9.48
N THR A 276 -7.15 51.36 8.19
CA THR A 276 -7.37 52.60 7.45
C THR A 276 -8.57 53.37 7.99
N LEU A 277 -9.67 52.67 8.31
CA LEU A 277 -10.86 53.27 8.90
C LEU A 277 -10.56 53.82 10.30
N GLN A 278 -9.84 53.06 11.13
CA GLN A 278 -9.41 53.49 12.47
C GLN A 278 -8.57 54.77 12.40
N ILE A 279 -7.61 54.84 11.46
CA ILE A 279 -6.80 56.03 11.23
C ILE A 279 -7.67 57.23 10.83
N LYS A 280 -8.65 57.03 9.94
CA LYS A 280 -9.59 58.10 9.54
C LYS A 280 -10.46 58.57 10.70
N ILE A 281 -11.02 57.66 11.49
CA ILE A 281 -11.82 57.99 12.67
C ILE A 281 -10.99 58.79 13.67
N ASN A 282 -9.77 58.35 13.97
CA ASN A 282 -8.87 59.05 14.89
C ASN A 282 -8.54 60.46 14.38
N LYS A 283 -8.30 60.61 13.07
CA LYS A 283 -8.07 61.92 12.46
C LYS A 283 -9.29 62.84 12.56
N THR A 284 -10.48 62.36 12.20
CA THR A 284 -11.72 63.12 12.31
C THR A 284 -12.01 63.53 13.76
N ALA A 285 -11.77 62.65 14.74
CA ALA A 285 -11.91 62.97 16.15
C ALA A 285 -10.93 64.08 16.59
N SER A 286 -9.68 64.02 16.15
CA SER A 286 -8.68 65.07 16.40
C SER A 286 -9.07 66.40 15.75
N ASP A 287 -9.55 66.37 14.51
CA ASP A 287 -9.99 67.56 13.77
C ASP A 287 -11.20 68.20 14.46
N LEU A 288 -12.17 67.41 14.91
CA LEU A 288 -13.33 67.87 15.69
C LEU A 288 -12.93 68.49 17.03
N GLN A 289 -11.98 67.89 17.76
CA GLN A 289 -11.45 68.48 19.00
C GLN A 289 -10.74 69.81 18.74
N SER A 290 -10.00 69.92 17.63
CA SER A 290 -9.34 71.16 17.22
C SER A 290 -10.37 72.26 16.92
N ILE A 291 -11.42 71.93 16.15
CA ILE A 291 -12.53 72.84 15.85
C ILE A 291 -13.24 73.28 17.14
N ALA A 292 -13.56 72.34 18.02
CA ALA A 292 -14.22 72.65 19.30
C ALA A 292 -13.38 73.63 20.14
N LYS A 293 -12.06 73.43 20.20
CA LYS A 293 -11.12 74.38 20.86
C LYS A 293 -11.16 75.75 20.21
N GLN A 294 -11.08 75.83 18.88
CA GLN A 294 -11.12 77.09 18.14
C GLN A 294 -12.43 77.84 18.37
N VAL A 295 -13.57 77.13 18.32
CA VAL A 295 -14.89 77.69 18.61
C VAL A 295 -14.94 78.24 20.03
N THR A 296 -14.45 77.51 21.04
CA THR A 296 -14.40 78.02 22.43
C THR A 296 -13.49 79.24 22.61
N THR A 297 -12.46 79.42 21.79
CA THR A 297 -11.61 80.63 21.80
C THR A 297 -12.20 81.79 20.99
N LEU A 298 -13.05 81.53 20.00
CA LEU A 298 -13.66 82.56 19.16
C LEU A 298 -14.96 83.11 19.76
N ILE A 299 -15.75 82.30 20.46
CA ILE A 299 -17.00 82.74 21.11
C ILE A 299 -16.81 83.95 22.04
N PRO A 300 -15.77 84.03 22.89
CA PRO A 300 -15.52 85.19 23.75
C PRO A 300 -15.06 86.45 22.99
N GLN A 301 -14.70 86.34 21.71
CA GLN A 301 -14.29 87.47 20.87
C GLN A 301 -15.44 88.06 20.06
N CYS A 302 -16.63 87.42 20.10
CA CYS A 302 -17.84 87.85 19.39
C CYS A 302 -18.86 88.55 20.32
N SER A 303 -18.47 88.87 21.55
CA SER A 303 -19.20 89.71 22.51
C SER A 303 -18.51 91.04 22.70
#